data_AF-A0A2E9BC91-F1
#
_entry.id   AF-A0A2E9BC91-F1
#
_cell.length_a   1.000
_cell.length_b   1.000
_cell.length_c   1.000
_cell.angle_alpha   90.00
_cell.angle_beta   90.00
_cell.angle_gamma   90.00
#
_symmetry.space_group_name_H-M   'P 1'
#
loop_
_entity.id
_entity.type
_entity.pdbx_description
1 polymer ?
#
loop_
_entity_poly.entity_id
_entity_poly.type
_entity_poly.pdbx_seq_one_letter_code
_entity_poly.pdbx_strand_id
1 'polypeptide(L)'
;MVNTSYSPPKIVDSFWVTFRMMFKEEWRQNIDFAKKRHIALFPVMLALLSMIVTVGLRYLTGEVLINSEESQQAFTWEQLKIYMHVGIFGFSLSMGSFAFIGRVMVSQRDGGKNYLLAIPAVQPLDLVTNYFAYYSKEVTYYFLMLLTPAILGMAGGLLLEQFAGLSTPLMWSSLPVVLFALTATLAQGLSFSFIASALFSRGGIWSYVIPVIGITIALLASIQIINLEFLIPGMMYQFSHQHLIPIVS
;
A
#
# COMPACT_ATOMS: atom_id res chain seq x y z
N MET A 1 35.93 4.82 36.20
CA MET A 1 35.02 5.00 35.06
C MET A 1 34.41 3.65 34.76
N VAL A 2 33.11 3.46 35.02
CA VAL A 2 32.42 2.20 34.68
C VAL A 2 32.19 2.21 33.18
N ASN A 3 32.88 1.31 32.48
CA ASN A 3 32.71 1.11 31.06
C ASN A 3 31.43 0.28 30.86
N THR A 4 30.26 0.91 30.93
CA THR A 4 29.03 0.25 30.49
C THR A 4 29.10 0.15 28.98
N SER A 5 29.54 -0.99 28.47
CA SER A 5 29.46 -1.32 27.04
C SER A 5 28.00 -1.31 26.63
N TYR A 6 27.54 -0.18 26.09
CA TYR A 6 26.19 -0.05 25.56
C TYR A 6 26.07 -1.03 24.39
N SER A 7 25.23 -2.04 24.57
CA SER A 7 24.81 -2.94 23.50
C SER A 7 23.39 -2.55 23.11
N PRO A 8 23.11 -2.25 21.84
CA PRO A 8 21.75 -1.92 21.42
C PRO A 8 20.83 -3.12 21.71
N PRO A 9 19.56 -2.86 22.10
CA PRO A 9 18.61 -3.93 22.38
C PRO A 9 18.37 -4.76 21.11
N LYS A 10 18.16 -6.07 21.27
CA LYS A 10 17.86 -6.96 20.14
C LYS A 10 16.51 -6.61 19.51
N ILE A 11 16.32 -7.01 18.25
CA ILE A 11 15.08 -6.78 17.49
C ILE A 11 13.84 -7.26 18.26
N VAL A 12 13.88 -8.48 18.81
CA VAL A 12 12.73 -9.10 19.51
C VAL A 12 12.28 -8.25 20.70
N ASP A 13 13.23 -7.66 21.42
CA ASP A 13 12.95 -6.91 22.65
C ASP A 13 12.47 -5.48 22.38
N SER A 14 12.93 -4.88 21.29
CA SER A 14 12.71 -3.45 21.00
C SER A 14 11.67 -3.18 19.91
N PHE A 15 11.43 -4.12 18.99
CA PHE A 15 10.54 -3.94 17.84
C PHE A 15 9.14 -3.46 18.25
N TRP A 16 8.48 -4.17 19.16
CA TRP A 16 7.10 -3.86 19.53
C TRP A 16 6.94 -2.50 20.19
N VAL A 17 7.91 -2.11 21.03
CA VAL A 17 7.92 -0.80 21.68
C VAL A 17 8.09 0.29 20.63
N THR A 18 9.08 0.13 19.75
CA THR A 18 9.37 1.09 18.68
C THR A 18 8.20 1.22 17.71
N PHE A 19 7.68 0.10 17.21
CA PHE A 19 6.51 0.06 16.32
C PHE A 19 5.31 0.76 16.95
N ARG A 20 4.96 0.43 18.21
CA ARG A 20 3.83 1.02 18.90
C ARG A 20 3.99 2.52 19.11
N MET A 21 5.19 2.98 19.49
CA MET A 21 5.46 4.40 19.70
C MET A 21 5.43 5.16 18.38
N MET A 22 6.01 4.62 17.31
CA MET A 22 5.94 5.21 15.97
C MET A 22 4.50 5.29 15.46
N PHE A 23 3.72 4.23 15.62
CA PHE A 23 2.32 4.21 15.19
C PHE A 23 1.47 5.20 16.00
N LYS A 24 1.69 5.29 17.32
CA LYS A 24 1.00 6.25 18.18
C LYS A 24 1.35 7.70 17.81
N GLU A 25 2.61 7.95 17.48
CA GLU A 25 3.09 9.27 17.05
C GLU A 25 2.51 9.66 15.69
N GLU A 26 2.51 8.74 14.72
CA GLU A 26 1.85 8.94 13.43
C GLU A 26 0.37 9.27 13.60
N TRP A 27 -0.32 8.53 14.47
CA TRP A 27 -1.73 8.77 14.77
C TRP A 27 -1.95 10.15 15.41
N ARG A 28 -1.08 10.55 16.36
CA ARG A 28 -1.11 11.87 16.98
C ARG A 28 -0.93 12.98 15.94
N GLN A 29 0.06 12.84 15.05
CA GLN A 29 0.31 13.81 13.99
C GLN A 29 -0.88 13.95 13.04
N ASN A 30 -1.52 12.84 12.68
CA ASN A 30 -2.73 12.87 11.86
C ASN A 30 -3.91 13.56 12.58
N ILE A 31 -4.07 13.36 13.89
CA ILE A 31 -5.08 14.08 14.67
C ILE A 31 -4.80 15.58 14.70
N ASP A 32 -3.54 15.95 14.93
CA ASP A 32 -3.11 17.35 15.02
C ASP A 32 -3.27 18.06 13.68
N PHE A 33 -2.97 17.37 12.57
CA PHE A 33 -3.10 17.90 11.22
C PHE A 33 -4.56 18.01 10.75
N ALA A 34 -5.36 16.95 10.91
CA ALA A 34 -6.73 16.92 10.40
C ALA A 34 -7.75 17.64 11.29
N LYS A 35 -7.38 18.04 12.52
CA LYS A 35 -8.31 18.30 13.64
C LYS A 35 -9.12 17.03 13.96
N LYS A 36 -9.22 16.68 15.25
CA LYS A 36 -9.80 15.42 15.78
C LYS A 36 -11.12 14.92 15.14
N ARG A 37 -11.97 15.79 14.60
CA ARG A 37 -13.26 15.44 13.97
C ARG A 37 -13.17 14.99 12.51
N HIS A 38 -12.08 15.28 11.79
CA HIS A 38 -11.97 15.02 10.35
C HIS A 38 -11.02 13.87 10.00
N ILE A 39 -10.37 13.25 10.99
CA ILE A 39 -9.42 12.14 10.75
C ILE A 39 -10.10 10.93 10.09
N ALA A 40 -11.37 10.69 10.39
CA ALA A 40 -12.15 9.61 9.81
C ALA A 40 -12.70 9.96 8.42
N LEU A 41 -12.65 11.22 7.98
CA LEU A 41 -13.21 11.60 6.68
C LEU A 41 -12.47 10.93 5.52
N PHE A 42 -11.15 10.78 5.60
CA PHE A 42 -10.40 10.12 4.54
C PHE A 42 -10.79 8.64 4.38
N PRO A 43 -10.73 7.79 5.43
CA PRO A 43 -11.20 6.40 5.35
C PRO A 43 -12.67 6.27 4.93
N VAL A 44 -13.55 7.13 5.45
CA VAL A 44 -14.98 7.10 5.13
C VAL A 44 -15.23 7.49 3.68
N MET A 45 -14.59 8.54 3.19
CA MET A 45 -14.69 8.95 1.78
C MET A 45 -14.18 7.85 0.86
N LEU A 46 -13.09 7.17 1.24
CA LEU A 46 -12.57 6.05 0.47
C LEU A 46 -13.53 4.86 0.44
N ALA A 47 -14.14 4.52 1.59
CA ALA A 47 -15.18 3.49 1.66
C ALA A 47 -16.39 3.84 0.78
N LEU A 48 -16.86 5.09 0.85
CA LEU A 48 -17.98 5.57 0.01
C LEU A 48 -17.63 5.53 -1.48
N LEU A 49 -16.45 6.01 -1.86
CA LEU A 49 -15.99 5.97 -3.25
C LEU A 49 -15.90 4.52 -3.74
N SER A 50 -15.30 3.63 -2.95
CA SER A 50 -15.19 2.22 -3.30
C SER A 50 -16.56 1.57 -3.45
N MET A 51 -17.51 1.90 -2.58
CA MET A 51 -18.90 1.43 -2.69
C MET A 51 -19.55 1.87 -4.00
N ILE A 52 -19.43 3.16 -4.35
CA ILE A 52 -19.97 3.72 -5.59
C ILE A 52 -19.36 3.02 -6.81
N VAL A 53 -18.03 2.81 -6.80
CA VAL A 53 -17.34 2.11 -7.88
C VAL A 53 -17.78 0.65 -7.98
N THR A 54 -17.96 -0.06 -6.86
CA THR A 54 -18.45 -1.45 -6.85
C THR A 54 -19.85 -1.55 -7.44
N VAL A 55 -20.76 -0.65 -7.08
CA VAL A 55 -22.10 -0.59 -7.69
C VAL A 55 -22.02 -0.21 -9.17
N GLY A 56 -21.10 0.68 -9.53
CA GLY A 56 -20.86 1.12 -10.90
C GLY A 56 -20.19 0.07 -11.79
N LEU A 57 -19.62 -0.99 -11.22
CA LEU A 57 -18.77 -1.95 -11.92
C LEU A 57 -19.51 -2.64 -13.08
N ARG A 58 -20.80 -2.93 -12.91
CA ARG A 58 -21.69 -3.49 -13.95
C ARG A 58 -21.76 -2.66 -15.23
N TYR A 59 -21.56 -1.34 -15.14
CA TYR A 59 -21.54 -0.45 -16.30
C TYR A 59 -20.17 -0.48 -16.98
N LEU A 60 -19.09 -0.66 -16.21
CA LEU A 60 -17.73 -0.75 -16.74
C LEU A 60 -17.49 -2.10 -17.45
N THR A 61 -18.11 -3.16 -16.96
CA THR A 61 -17.97 -4.53 -17.48
C THR A 61 -19.06 -4.91 -18.49
N GLY A 62 -20.01 -4.00 -18.77
CA GLY A 62 -21.02 -4.17 -19.83
C GLY A 62 -22.19 -5.11 -19.50
N GLU A 63 -22.34 -5.58 -18.25
CA GLU A 63 -23.42 -6.51 -17.86
C GLU A 63 -24.83 -5.91 -17.94
N VAL A 64 -24.96 -4.57 -17.91
CA VAL A 64 -26.27 -3.89 -18.00
C VAL A 64 -26.78 -3.77 -19.45
N LEU A 65 -25.92 -4.05 -20.45
CA LEU A 65 -26.26 -3.85 -21.86
C LEU A 65 -27.04 -5.07 -22.38
N ILE A 66 -28.19 -4.79 -23.03
CA ILE A 66 -29.13 -5.79 -23.53
C ILE A 66 -28.52 -6.67 -24.64
N ASN A 67 -27.46 -6.16 -25.31
CA ASN A 67 -26.64 -6.88 -26.29
C ASN A 67 -25.16 -6.78 -25.85
N SER A 68 -24.75 -7.59 -24.89
CA SER A 68 -23.40 -7.62 -24.36
C SER A 68 -22.41 -8.27 -25.35
N GLU A 69 -22.12 -7.57 -26.45
CA GLU A 69 -20.94 -7.88 -27.25
C GLU A 69 -19.67 -7.40 -26.52
N GLU A 70 -18.56 -8.14 -26.62
CA GLU A 70 -17.24 -7.73 -26.08
C GLU A 70 -16.84 -6.32 -26.54
N SER A 71 -17.34 -5.87 -27.71
CA SER A 71 -17.09 -4.55 -28.30
C SER A 71 -17.64 -3.37 -27.47
N GLN A 72 -18.59 -3.61 -26.55
CA GLN A 72 -19.23 -2.56 -25.75
C GLN A 72 -18.74 -2.49 -24.29
N GLN A 73 -17.81 -3.36 -23.89
CA GLN A 73 -17.20 -3.32 -22.56
C GLN A 73 -16.14 -2.20 -22.50
N ALA A 74 -16.18 -1.37 -21.44
CA ALA A 74 -15.17 -0.32 -21.25
C ALA A 74 -13.84 -0.91 -20.76
N PHE A 75 -13.90 -1.92 -19.87
CA PHE A 75 -12.74 -2.62 -19.34
C PHE A 75 -13.03 -4.11 -19.16
N THR A 76 -12.02 -4.93 -19.43
CA THR A 76 -12.08 -6.36 -19.07
C THR A 76 -11.76 -6.56 -17.59
N TRP A 77 -12.20 -7.69 -17.03
CA TRP A 77 -11.90 -8.08 -15.65
C TRP A 77 -10.41 -8.16 -15.34
N GLU A 78 -9.63 -8.62 -16.32
CA GLU A 78 -8.18 -8.69 -16.22
C GLU A 78 -7.56 -7.29 -16.14
N GLN A 79 -7.99 -6.37 -17.00
CA GLN A 79 -7.51 -4.98 -16.98
C GLN A 79 -7.82 -4.29 -15.64
N LEU A 80 -9.03 -4.47 -15.11
CA LEU A 80 -9.41 -3.91 -13.81
C LEU A 80 -8.51 -4.42 -12.67
N LYS A 81 -8.24 -5.74 -12.63
CA LYS A 81 -7.31 -6.33 -11.65
C LYS A 81 -5.90 -5.75 -11.81
N ILE A 82 -5.39 -5.67 -13.03
CA ILE A 82 -4.07 -5.11 -13.32
C ILE A 82 -3.98 -3.66 -12.85
N TYR A 83 -4.95 -2.82 -13.20
CA TYR A 83 -4.96 -1.40 -12.81
C TYR A 83 -5.04 -1.19 -11.31
N MET A 84 -5.80 -2.02 -10.58
CA MET A 84 -5.81 -1.96 -9.13
C MET A 84 -4.43 -2.23 -8.53
N HIS A 85 -3.76 -3.30 -8.98
CA HIS A 85 -2.42 -3.63 -8.50
C HIS A 85 -1.38 -2.58 -8.89
N VAL A 86 -1.37 -2.15 -10.15
CA VAL A 86 -0.45 -1.10 -10.63
C VAL A 86 -0.69 0.21 -9.87
N GLY A 87 -1.95 0.59 -9.63
CA GLY A 87 -2.31 1.77 -8.86
C GLY A 87 -1.80 1.70 -7.41
N ILE A 88 -2.06 0.59 -6.71
CA ILE A 88 -1.58 0.39 -5.32
C ILE A 88 -0.05 0.29 -5.25
N PHE A 89 0.58 -0.37 -6.22
CA PHE A 89 2.03 -0.46 -6.32
C PHE A 89 2.67 0.90 -6.58
N GLY A 90 2.13 1.70 -7.50
CA GLY A 90 2.58 3.07 -7.77
C GLY A 90 2.35 4.01 -6.57
N PHE A 91 1.21 3.88 -5.89
CA PHE A 91 0.91 4.63 -4.65
C PHE A 91 1.94 4.31 -3.56
N SER A 92 2.20 3.03 -3.30
CA SER A 92 3.18 2.60 -2.29
C SER A 92 4.62 3.02 -2.63
N LEU A 93 5.02 2.94 -3.90
CA LEU A 93 6.30 3.46 -4.37
C LEU A 93 6.44 4.96 -4.12
N SER A 94 5.38 5.73 -4.36
CA SER A 94 5.38 7.18 -4.18
C SER A 94 5.48 7.56 -2.70
N MET A 95 4.61 6.98 -1.86
CA MET A 95 4.56 7.30 -0.43
C MET A 95 5.86 6.96 0.30
N GLY A 96 6.44 5.78 0.03
CA GLY A 96 7.72 5.41 0.65
C GLY A 96 8.88 6.35 0.24
N SER A 97 8.83 6.88 -0.99
CA SER A 97 9.91 7.72 -1.54
C SER A 97 9.85 9.13 -0.96
N PHE A 98 8.65 9.71 -0.88
CA PHE A 98 8.45 11.02 -0.25
C PHE A 98 8.79 11.02 1.24
N ALA A 99 8.50 9.91 1.95
CA ALA A 99 8.86 9.77 3.35
C ALA A 99 10.37 9.87 3.59
N PHE A 100 11.21 9.28 2.73
CA PHE A 100 12.67 9.35 2.87
C PHE A 100 13.28 10.64 2.30
N ILE A 101 12.90 11.02 1.07
CA ILE A 101 13.45 12.20 0.40
C ILE A 101 13.06 13.48 1.14
N GLY A 102 11.81 13.58 1.60
CA GLY A 102 11.33 14.71 2.37
C GLY A 102 12.11 14.90 3.68
N ARG A 103 12.49 13.80 4.34
CA ARG A 103 13.32 13.85 5.56
C ARG A 103 14.75 14.33 5.29
N VAL A 104 15.36 13.91 4.18
CA VAL A 104 16.71 14.37 3.79
C VAL A 104 16.69 15.86 3.42
N MET A 105 15.67 16.31 2.68
CA MET A 105 15.53 17.72 2.29
C MET A 105 15.22 18.64 3.48
N VAL A 106 14.38 18.20 4.42
CA VAL A 106 14.06 18.96 5.64
C VAL A 106 15.25 18.97 6.62
N SER A 107 15.98 17.86 6.78
CA SER A 107 17.14 17.83 7.68
C SER A 107 18.30 18.70 7.19
N GLN A 108 18.48 18.82 5.88
CA GLN A 108 19.45 19.73 5.26
C GLN A 108 19.04 21.21 5.43
N ARG A 109 17.75 21.52 5.48
CA ARG A 109 17.26 22.91 5.64
C ARG A 109 17.22 23.38 7.10
N ASP A 110 16.92 22.50 8.04
CA ASP A 110 16.68 22.87 9.46
C ASP A 110 17.84 22.52 10.42
N GLY A 111 19.04 22.23 9.89
CA GLY A 111 20.29 22.21 10.64
C GLY A 111 20.22 21.51 12.01
N GLY A 112 20.08 20.17 12.02
CA GLY A 112 20.31 19.33 13.20
C GLY A 112 19.34 19.47 14.40
N LYS A 113 18.41 20.43 14.39
CA LYS A 113 17.44 20.62 15.49
C LYS A 113 16.13 19.85 15.31
N ASN A 114 15.87 19.30 14.13
CA ASN A 114 14.58 18.71 13.79
C ASN A 114 14.59 17.17 13.87
N TYR A 115 13.84 16.67 14.86
CA TYR A 115 13.36 15.29 15.02
C TYR A 115 14.34 14.20 15.52
N LEU A 116 14.97 14.44 16.67
CA LEU A 116 15.72 13.44 17.45
C LEU A 116 14.93 12.15 17.78
N LEU A 117 13.59 12.17 17.71
CA LEU A 117 12.74 11.03 18.08
C LEU A 117 12.16 10.24 16.88
N ALA A 118 12.19 10.75 15.65
CA ALA A 118 11.54 10.10 14.50
C ALA A 118 12.48 9.75 13.35
N ILE A 119 13.76 10.16 13.39
CA ILE A 119 14.72 9.73 12.37
C ILE A 119 15.23 8.33 12.74
N PRO A 120 15.03 7.31 11.88
CA PRO A 120 15.50 5.96 12.18
C PRO A 120 17.01 5.86 12.43
N ALA A 121 17.79 6.77 11.85
CA ALA A 121 19.24 6.84 12.02
C ALA A 121 19.71 7.48 13.35
N VAL A 122 18.82 8.08 14.13
CA VAL A 122 19.17 8.85 15.35
C VAL A 122 18.70 8.17 16.63
N GLN A 123 17.80 7.20 16.52
CA GLN A 123 17.38 6.40 17.67
C GLN A 123 18.53 5.48 18.10
N PRO A 124 18.70 5.25 19.42
CA PRO A 124 19.69 4.31 19.95
C PRO A 124 19.19 2.87 19.78
N LEU A 125 18.95 2.47 18.54
CA LEU A 125 18.53 1.14 18.12
C LEU A 125 19.41 0.72 16.96
N ASP A 126 19.56 -0.59 16.78
CA ASP A 126 20.19 -1.09 15.57
C ASP A 126 19.37 -0.66 14.33
N LEU A 127 20.09 -0.33 13.25
CA LEU A 127 19.54 0.23 12.03
C LEU A 127 18.47 -0.72 11.45
N VAL A 128 18.75 -2.04 11.46
CA VAL A 128 17.84 -3.07 10.95
C VAL A 128 16.49 -3.05 11.68
N THR A 129 16.51 -3.01 13.02
CA THR A 129 15.29 -2.94 13.85
C THR A 129 14.45 -1.73 13.48
N ASN A 130 15.11 -0.60 13.23
CA ASN A 130 14.42 0.66 13.03
C ASN A 130 13.74 0.75 11.66
N TYR A 131 14.47 0.40 10.59
CA TYR A 131 13.90 0.34 9.24
C TYR A 131 12.77 -0.70 9.16
N PHE A 132 12.92 -1.84 9.84
CA PHE A 132 11.88 -2.86 9.89
C PHE A 132 10.63 -2.38 10.64
N ALA A 133 10.78 -1.78 11.82
CA ALA A 133 9.66 -1.20 12.57
C ALA A 133 8.95 -0.09 11.78
N TYR A 134 9.71 0.76 11.10
CA TYR A 134 9.17 1.81 10.25
C TYR A 134 8.39 1.23 9.04
N TYR A 135 8.96 0.22 8.37
CA TYR A 135 8.29 -0.50 7.28
C TYR A 135 6.99 -1.15 7.73
N SER A 136 7.02 -1.92 8.82
CA SER A 136 5.83 -2.55 9.39
C SER A 136 4.78 -1.52 9.74
N LYS A 137 5.18 -0.38 10.33
CA LYS A 137 4.27 0.73 10.65
C LYS A 137 3.57 1.27 9.41
N GLU A 138 4.30 1.56 8.33
CA GLU A 138 3.71 2.05 7.07
C GLU A 138 2.74 1.02 6.48
N VAL A 139 3.14 -0.25 6.40
CA VAL A 139 2.28 -1.33 5.89
C VAL A 139 0.99 -1.42 6.71
N THR A 140 1.08 -1.47 8.05
CA THR A 140 -0.10 -1.51 8.92
C THR A 140 -0.95 -0.25 8.79
N TYR A 141 -0.33 0.92 8.70
CA TYR A 141 -1.05 2.18 8.57
C TYR A 141 -1.88 2.24 7.28
N TYR A 142 -1.30 1.93 6.12
CA TYR A 142 -2.07 1.91 4.87
C TYR A 142 -3.04 0.72 4.80
N PHE A 143 -2.70 -0.43 5.39
CA PHE A 143 -3.66 -1.52 5.50
C PHE A 143 -4.95 -1.07 6.22
N LEU A 144 -4.81 -0.37 7.34
CA LEU A 144 -5.93 0.09 8.18
C LEU A 144 -6.66 1.31 7.60
N MET A 145 -5.92 2.27 7.03
CA MET A 145 -6.48 3.55 6.60
C MET A 145 -6.86 3.61 5.11
N LEU A 146 -6.31 2.70 4.29
CA LEU A 146 -6.55 2.64 2.84
C LEU A 146 -7.26 1.35 2.43
N LEU A 147 -6.67 0.18 2.69
CA LEU A 147 -7.20 -1.08 2.16
C LEU A 147 -8.46 -1.54 2.89
N THR A 148 -8.46 -1.48 4.22
CA THR A 148 -9.62 -1.91 5.03
C THR A 148 -10.87 -1.08 4.69
N PRO A 149 -10.83 0.26 4.64
CA PRO A 149 -12.00 1.06 4.29
C PRO A 149 -12.45 0.84 2.85
N ALA A 150 -11.52 0.68 1.90
CA ALA A 150 -11.88 0.35 0.52
C ALA A 150 -12.64 -0.98 0.44
N ILE A 151 -12.13 -2.04 1.09
CA ILE A 151 -12.78 -3.37 1.10
C ILE A 151 -14.13 -3.33 1.83
N LEU A 152 -14.25 -2.56 2.92
CA LEU A 152 -15.54 -2.32 3.57
C LEU A 152 -16.51 -1.57 2.65
N GLY A 153 -16.02 -0.65 1.83
CA GLY A 153 -16.81 0.01 0.78
C GLY A 153 -17.32 -0.97 -0.26
N MET A 154 -16.46 -1.87 -0.74
CA MET A 154 -16.87 -2.95 -1.66
C MET A 154 -17.93 -3.86 -1.02
N ALA A 155 -17.73 -4.26 0.24
CA ALA A 155 -18.72 -5.02 1.01
C ALA A 155 -20.05 -4.25 1.13
N GLY A 156 -20.00 -2.94 1.35
CA GLY A 156 -21.18 -2.08 1.34
C GLY A 156 -21.91 -2.10 -0.01
N GLY A 157 -21.16 -2.10 -1.12
CA GLY A 157 -21.73 -2.23 -2.47
C GLY A 157 -22.47 -3.55 -2.67
N LEU A 158 -21.87 -4.67 -2.21
CA LEU A 158 -22.50 -5.99 -2.22
C LEU A 158 -23.74 -6.08 -1.30
N LEU A 159 -23.75 -5.37 -0.18
CA LEU A 159 -24.96 -5.32 0.66
C LEU A 159 -26.08 -4.55 -0.03
N LEU A 160 -25.76 -3.45 -0.71
CA LEU A 160 -26.75 -2.69 -1.48
C LEU A 160 -27.36 -3.53 -2.61
N GLU A 161 -26.62 -4.47 -3.20
CA GLU A 161 -27.20 -5.46 -4.12
C GLU A 161 -28.33 -6.26 -3.47
N GLN A 162 -28.08 -6.80 -2.28
CA GLN A 162 -29.05 -7.64 -1.56
C GLN A 162 -30.30 -6.86 -1.13
N PHE A 163 -30.14 -5.59 -0.74
CA PHE A 163 -31.25 -4.79 -0.21
C PHE A 163 -31.96 -3.92 -1.26
N ALA A 164 -31.26 -3.45 -2.29
CA ALA A 164 -31.78 -2.52 -3.29
C ALA A 164 -31.96 -3.16 -4.69
N GLY A 165 -31.66 -4.46 -4.84
CA GLY A 165 -31.82 -5.18 -6.11
C GLY A 165 -30.87 -4.72 -7.22
N LEU A 166 -29.76 -4.08 -6.86
CA LEU A 166 -28.74 -3.63 -7.79
C LEU A 166 -27.79 -4.80 -8.11
N SER A 167 -27.82 -5.38 -9.30
CA SER A 167 -26.85 -6.41 -9.67
C SER A 167 -25.41 -5.86 -9.58
N THR A 168 -24.54 -6.54 -8.85
CA THR A 168 -23.11 -6.25 -8.87
C THR A 168 -22.32 -7.52 -9.23
N PRO A 169 -21.33 -7.42 -10.12
CA PRO A 169 -20.63 -8.61 -10.61
C PRO A 169 -19.56 -9.15 -9.66
N LEU A 170 -19.47 -8.62 -8.45
CA LEU A 170 -18.43 -8.97 -7.48
C LEU A 170 -18.97 -10.02 -6.50
N MET A 171 -18.13 -10.97 -6.09
CA MET A 171 -18.51 -12.00 -5.11
C MET A 171 -17.97 -11.69 -3.71
N TRP A 172 -18.71 -12.10 -2.68
CA TRP A 172 -18.28 -12.01 -1.28
C TRP A 172 -16.97 -12.75 -0.99
N SER A 173 -16.77 -13.91 -1.64
CA SER A 173 -15.53 -14.70 -1.52
C SER A 173 -14.31 -13.99 -2.10
N SER A 174 -14.49 -13.01 -2.97
CA SER A 174 -13.39 -12.27 -3.59
C SER A 174 -12.80 -11.21 -2.66
N LEU A 175 -13.55 -10.69 -1.67
CA LEU A 175 -13.09 -9.59 -0.82
C LEU A 175 -11.83 -9.94 0.00
N PRO A 176 -11.75 -11.09 0.69
CA PRO A 176 -10.54 -11.47 1.43
C PRO A 176 -9.35 -11.69 0.50
N VAL A 177 -9.58 -12.24 -0.70
CA VAL A 177 -8.55 -12.47 -1.71
C VAL A 177 -7.97 -11.15 -2.19
N VAL A 178 -8.82 -10.19 -2.56
CA VAL A 178 -8.41 -8.85 -2.98
C VAL A 178 -7.67 -8.13 -1.85
N LEU A 179 -8.17 -8.21 -0.61
CA LEU A 179 -7.50 -7.60 0.54
C LEU A 179 -6.08 -8.14 0.70
N PHE A 180 -5.90 -9.46 0.70
CA PHE A 180 -4.58 -10.06 0.86
C PHE A 180 -3.66 -9.74 -0.33
N ALA A 181 -4.16 -9.88 -1.56
CA ALA A 181 -3.41 -9.61 -2.79
C ALA A 181 -2.91 -8.17 -2.86
N LEU A 182 -3.77 -7.19 -2.57
CA LEU A 182 -3.40 -5.78 -2.54
C LEU A 182 -2.50 -5.43 -1.36
N THR A 183 -2.65 -6.10 -0.22
CA THR A 183 -1.74 -5.93 0.93
C THR A 183 -0.33 -6.39 0.57
N ALA A 184 -0.19 -7.56 -0.07
CA ALA A 184 1.10 -8.06 -0.54
C ALA A 184 1.74 -7.10 -1.58
N THR A 185 0.93 -6.56 -2.49
CA THR A 185 1.36 -5.57 -3.48
C THR A 185 1.83 -4.27 -2.84
N LEU A 186 1.09 -3.77 -1.85
CA LEU A 186 1.43 -2.56 -1.11
C LEU A 186 2.72 -2.75 -0.30
N ALA A 187 2.85 -3.88 0.40
CA ALA A 187 4.05 -4.25 1.14
C ALA A 187 5.29 -4.30 0.22
N GLN A 188 5.15 -4.93 -0.95
CA GLN A 188 6.24 -4.98 -1.93
C GLN A 188 6.64 -3.59 -2.43
N GLY A 189 5.68 -2.75 -2.83
CA GLY A 189 5.97 -1.41 -3.34
C GLY A 189 6.64 -0.53 -2.29
N LEU A 190 6.23 -0.61 -1.01
CA LEU A 190 6.91 0.08 0.09
C LEU A 190 8.33 -0.43 0.30
N SER A 191 8.55 -1.74 0.22
CA SER A 191 9.89 -2.34 0.36
C SER A 191 10.84 -1.83 -0.73
N PHE A 192 10.41 -1.86 -1.99
CA PHE A 192 11.20 -1.33 -3.11
C PHE A 192 11.44 0.16 -2.98
N SER A 193 10.44 0.91 -2.52
CA SER A 193 10.56 2.33 -2.26
C SER A 193 11.63 2.66 -1.23
N PHE A 194 11.72 1.88 -0.15
CA PHE A 194 12.72 2.07 0.88
C PHE A 194 14.12 1.76 0.38
N ILE A 195 14.29 0.67 -0.38
CA ILE A 195 15.56 0.30 -1.00
C ILE A 195 16.00 1.39 -1.98
N ALA A 196 15.10 1.81 -2.88
CA ALA A 196 15.36 2.87 -3.84
C ALA A 196 15.73 4.18 -3.13
N SER A 197 15.00 4.57 -2.10
CA SER A 197 15.29 5.79 -1.34
C SER A 197 16.64 5.73 -0.60
N ALA A 198 16.97 4.56 -0.03
CA ALA A 198 18.24 4.35 0.65
C ALA A 198 19.43 4.43 -0.32
N LEU A 199 19.29 3.90 -1.53
CA LEU A 199 20.32 4.02 -2.57
C LEU A 199 20.38 5.45 -3.13
N PHE A 200 19.24 6.08 -3.39
CA PHE A 200 19.16 7.43 -3.95
C PHE A 200 19.80 8.47 -3.01
N SER A 201 19.59 8.32 -1.70
CA SER A 201 20.15 9.23 -0.69
C SER A 201 21.68 9.15 -0.56
N ARG A 202 22.33 8.09 -1.05
CA ARG A 202 23.80 8.03 -1.15
C ARG A 202 24.36 9.01 -2.19
N GLY A 203 23.53 9.51 -3.10
CA GLY A 203 23.94 10.42 -4.16
C GLY A 203 24.84 9.76 -5.22
N GLY A 204 25.42 10.58 -6.09
CA GLY A 204 26.33 10.14 -7.15
C GLY A 204 25.62 9.32 -8.22
N ILE A 205 26.18 8.15 -8.56
CA ILE A 205 25.65 7.28 -9.62
C ILE A 205 24.22 6.80 -9.33
N TRP A 206 23.87 6.62 -8.06
CA TRP A 206 22.56 6.11 -7.64
C TRP A 206 21.41 7.06 -7.97
N SER A 207 21.67 8.38 -8.02
CA SER A 207 20.66 9.38 -8.38
C SER A 207 20.20 9.26 -9.84
N TYR A 208 21.02 8.70 -10.73
CA TYR A 208 20.68 8.47 -12.12
C TYR A 208 20.22 7.03 -12.38
N VAL A 209 20.88 6.06 -11.75
CA VAL A 209 20.60 4.62 -11.97
C VAL A 209 19.18 4.25 -11.53
N ILE A 210 18.71 4.76 -10.39
CA ILE A 210 17.41 4.36 -9.85
C ILE A 210 16.24 4.81 -10.73
N PRO A 211 16.14 6.09 -11.15
CA PRO A 211 15.14 6.50 -12.14
C PRO A 211 15.23 5.73 -13.45
N VAL A 212 16.45 5.51 -13.98
CA VAL A 212 16.65 4.79 -15.24
C VAL A 212 16.15 3.35 -15.14
N ILE A 213 16.48 2.63 -14.07
CA ILE A 213 15.98 1.27 -13.84
C ILE A 213 14.46 1.28 -13.72
N GLY A 214 13.88 2.19 -12.95
CA GLY A 214 12.42 2.30 -12.76
C GLY A 214 11.69 2.55 -14.09
N ILE A 215 12.15 3.51 -14.88
CA ILE A 215 11.59 3.82 -16.20
C ILE A 215 11.76 2.63 -17.15
N THR A 216 12.92 1.99 -17.16
CA THR A 216 13.18 0.84 -18.03
C THR A 216 12.25 -0.33 -17.71
N ILE A 217 12.09 -0.68 -16.44
CA ILE A 217 11.17 -1.75 -16.02
C ILE A 217 9.72 -1.38 -16.38
N ALA A 218 9.31 -0.13 -16.12
CA ALA A 218 7.95 0.34 -16.43
C ALA A 218 7.67 0.32 -17.95
N LEU A 219 8.63 0.73 -18.77
CA LEU A 219 8.51 0.66 -20.24
C LEU A 219 8.43 -0.78 -20.72
N LEU A 220 9.32 -1.66 -20.26
CA LEU A 220 9.33 -3.09 -20.62
C LEU A 220 8.03 -3.80 -20.24
N ALA A 221 7.46 -3.45 -19.08
CA ALA A 221 6.14 -3.93 -18.67
C ALA A 221 5.00 -3.36 -19.54
N SER A 222 5.07 -2.07 -19.90
CA SER A 222 4.04 -1.40 -20.71
C SER A 222 3.95 -1.96 -22.14
N ILE A 223 5.10 -2.33 -22.73
CA ILE A 223 5.15 -2.99 -24.04
C ILE A 223 4.98 -4.51 -23.95
N GLN A 224 4.55 -5.04 -22.80
CA GLN A 224 4.23 -6.44 -22.56
C GLN A 224 5.40 -7.42 -22.77
N ILE A 225 6.66 -6.95 -22.75
CA ILE A 225 7.83 -7.82 -22.81
C ILE A 225 8.00 -8.59 -21.49
N ILE A 226 7.73 -7.91 -20.36
CA ILE A 226 7.72 -8.53 -19.04
C ILE A 226 6.28 -8.59 -18.53
N ASN A 227 5.82 -9.77 -18.16
CA ASN A 227 4.51 -9.93 -17.57
C ASN A 227 4.50 -9.39 -16.12
N LEU A 228 3.64 -8.41 -15.87
CA LEU A 228 3.46 -7.76 -14.57
C LEU A 228 3.05 -8.73 -13.46
N GLU A 229 2.36 -9.82 -13.82
CA GLU A 229 1.93 -10.85 -12.87
C GLU A 229 3.13 -11.44 -12.14
N PHE A 230 4.23 -11.75 -12.84
CA PHE A 230 5.43 -12.30 -12.22
C PHE A 230 6.24 -11.26 -11.42
N LEU A 231 6.11 -9.98 -11.75
CA LEU A 231 6.80 -8.90 -11.04
C LEU A 231 6.12 -8.54 -9.73
N ILE A 232 4.81 -8.72 -9.63
CA ILE A 232 4.00 -8.36 -8.47
C ILE A 232 3.38 -9.64 -7.89
N PRO A 233 3.98 -10.26 -6.86
CA PRO A 233 3.49 -11.52 -6.31
C PRO A 233 2.05 -11.44 -5.77
N GLY A 234 1.60 -10.27 -5.31
CA GLY A 234 0.20 -10.06 -4.94
C GLY A 234 -0.75 -10.20 -6.13
N MET A 235 -0.33 -9.75 -7.32
CA MET A 235 -1.07 -9.92 -8.57
C MET A 235 -1.03 -11.38 -9.02
N MET A 236 0.15 -12.01 -9.02
CA MET A 236 0.28 -13.45 -9.30
C MET A 236 -0.65 -14.28 -8.43
N TYR A 237 -0.65 -14.01 -7.12
CA TYR A 237 -1.58 -14.61 -6.15
C TYR A 237 -2.99 -14.41 -6.71
N GLN A 238 -3.47 -13.17 -6.86
CA GLN A 238 -4.85 -12.88 -7.30
C GLN A 238 -5.30 -13.62 -8.58
N PHE A 239 -4.42 -13.76 -9.57
CA PHE A 239 -4.70 -14.44 -10.84
C PHE A 239 -4.59 -15.97 -10.78
N SER A 240 -3.75 -16.50 -9.89
CA SER A 240 -3.51 -17.95 -9.77
C SER A 240 -4.41 -18.66 -8.77
N HIS A 241 -5.23 -17.93 -8.00
CA HIS A 241 -6.18 -18.58 -7.09
C HIS A 241 -7.22 -19.40 -7.82
N GLN A 242 -7.03 -20.70 -7.75
CA GLN A 242 -8.12 -21.64 -7.76
C GLN A 242 -8.49 -21.89 -6.29
N HIS A 243 -9.72 -21.61 -5.88
CA HIS A 243 -10.20 -22.09 -4.59
C HIS A 243 -10.21 -23.64 -4.61
N LEU A 244 -9.14 -24.24 -4.12
CA LEU A 244 -9.08 -25.61 -3.57
C LEU A 244 -8.99 -25.37 -2.06
N ILE A 245 -10.00 -25.65 -1.24
CA ILE A 245 -10.66 -26.94 -1.02
C ILE A 245 -12.12 -26.66 -0.61
N PRO A 246 -13.15 -27.25 -1.23
CA PRO A 246 -14.46 -27.31 -0.59
C PRO A 246 -14.29 -28.13 0.69
N ILE A 247 -14.51 -27.51 1.86
CA ILE A 247 -14.74 -28.29 3.07
C ILE A 247 -16.10 -28.95 2.85
N VAL A 248 -16.06 -30.18 2.36
CA VAL A 248 -17.20 -31.09 2.41
C VAL A 248 -17.47 -31.33 3.89
N SER A 249 -18.59 -30.84 4.38
CA SER A 249 -19.29 -31.37 5.55
C SER A 249 -20.76 -31.42 5.21
#